data_AF-A0A2E7WJQ8-F1
#
_entry.id   AF-A0A2E7WJQ8-F1
#
_cell.length_a   1.000
_cell.length_b   1.000
_cell.length_c   1.000
_cell.angle_alpha   90.00
_cell.angle_beta   90.00
_cell.angle_gamma   90.00
#
_symmetry.space_group_name_H-M   'P 1'
#
loop_
_entity.id
_entity.type
_entity.pdbx_description
1 polymer ?
#
loop_
_entity_poly.entity_id
_entity_poly.type
_entity_poly.pdbx_seq_one_letter_code
_entity_poly.pdbx_strand_id
1 'polypeptide(L)'
;MVETSLTVLIIVEGQKPASVELKRVDRNLTVRCNCSSEDKICNHIISTLFGEEARIVGCDGTLTKTIADMLAGSDVEHAFWKLRDLTVQSAELKAQLAKARTDLGEAIVDYKPW
;
A
#
# COMPACT_ATOMS: atom_id res chain seq x y z
N MET A 1 -25.11 16.50 5.45
CA MET A 1 -23.65 16.34 5.35
C MET A 1 -23.32 15.01 6.00
N VAL A 2 -22.80 14.05 5.23
CA VAL A 2 -22.34 12.77 5.78
C VAL A 2 -20.87 12.94 6.08
N GLU A 3 -20.54 13.01 7.37
CA GLU A 3 -19.17 12.98 7.85
C GLU A 3 -18.86 11.55 8.30
N THR A 4 -17.78 10.99 7.79
CA THR A 4 -17.28 9.68 8.21
C THR A 4 -15.82 9.81 8.59
N SER A 5 -15.48 9.35 9.78
CA SER A 5 -14.11 9.34 10.30
C SER A 5 -13.73 7.93 10.74
N LEU A 6 -12.52 7.52 10.41
CA LEU A 6 -11.95 6.23 10.78
C LEU A 6 -10.50 6.44 11.20
N THR A 7 -10.11 5.85 12.33
CA THR A 7 -8.71 5.81 12.76
C THR A 7 -8.23 4.37 12.70
N VAL A 8 -7.14 4.15 11.98
CA VAL A 8 -6.56 2.83 11.74
C VAL A 8 -5.18 2.78 12.37
N LEU A 9 -4.93 1.80 13.22
CA LEU A 9 -3.60 1.54 13.75
C LEU A 9 -2.88 0.57 12.82
N ILE A 10 -1.68 0.91 12.39
CA ILE A 10 -0.92 0.14 11.39
C ILE A 10 0.53 -0.08 11.82
N ILE A 11 1.03 -1.27 11.53
CA ILE A 11 2.41 -1.68 11.79
C ILE A 11 3.06 -2.03 10.46
N VAL A 12 4.11 -1.29 10.11
CA VAL A 12 4.99 -1.58 8.98
C VAL A 12 6.31 -2.12 9.53
N GLU A 13 6.82 -3.20 8.93
CA GLU A 13 8.06 -3.83 9.37
C GLU A 13 9.24 -2.83 9.39
N GLY A 14 10.00 -2.85 10.47
CA GLY A 14 11.11 -1.92 10.70
C GLY A 14 10.71 -0.49 11.07
N GLN A 15 9.41 -0.21 11.28
CA GLN A 15 8.90 1.11 11.67
C GLN A 15 8.10 1.05 12.98
N LYS A 16 7.99 2.20 13.66
CA LYS A 16 7.12 2.32 14.85
C LYS A 16 5.66 2.25 14.41
N PRO A 17 4.76 1.62 15.21
CA PRO A 17 3.33 1.65 14.93
C PRO A 17 2.85 3.09 14.77
N ALA A 18 1.96 3.29 13.80
CA ALA A 18 1.41 4.60 13.47
C ALA A 18 -0.11 4.54 13.41
N SER A 19 -0.77 5.65 13.73
CA SER A 19 -2.21 5.83 13.52
C SER A 19 -2.43 6.62 12.24
N VAL A 20 -3.29 6.11 11.37
CA VAL A 20 -3.76 6.77 10.16
C VAL A 20 -5.21 7.17 10.37
N GLU A 21 -5.47 8.47 10.31
CA GLU A 21 -6.81 9.04 10.39
C GLU A 21 -7.32 9.31 8.97
N LEU A 22 -8.47 8.74 8.65
CA LEU A 22 -9.23 9.00 7.44
C LEU A 22 -10.47 9.80 7.83
N LYS A 23 -10.68 10.94 7.18
CA LYS A 23 -11.88 11.74 7.33
C LYS A 23 -12.44 12.07 5.96
N ARG A 24 -13.69 11.65 5.72
CA ARG A 24 -14.43 11.97 4.50
C ARG A 24 -15.53 12.96 4.82
N VAL A 25 -15.57 14.03 4.04
CA VAL A 25 -16.67 15.00 4.01
C VAL A 25 -17.14 15.11 2.56
N ASP A 26 -18.34 14.60 2.28
CA ASP A 26 -18.87 14.43 0.93
C ASP A 26 -17.94 13.64 0.00
N ARG A 27 -17.26 14.31 -0.95
CA ARG A 27 -16.28 13.67 -1.85
C ARG A 27 -14.84 13.86 -1.40
N ASN A 28 -14.56 14.76 -0.47
CA ASN A 28 -13.19 15.08 -0.08
C ASN A 28 -12.71 14.09 0.98
N LEU A 29 -11.73 13.26 0.63
CA LEU A 29 -11.09 12.34 1.56
C LEU A 29 -9.77 12.93 2.06
N THR A 30 -9.74 13.29 3.34
CA THR A 30 -8.52 13.69 4.03
C THR A 30 -7.91 12.48 4.72
N VAL A 31 -6.61 12.26 4.51
CA VAL A 31 -5.87 11.20 5.20
C VAL A 31 -4.66 11.81 5.88
N ARG A 32 -4.44 11.46 7.15
CA ARG A 32 -3.32 11.94 7.97
C ARG A 32 -2.68 10.77 8.68
N CYS A 33 -1.37 10.81 8.83
CA CYS A 33 -0.63 9.83 9.62
C CYS A 33 0.21 10.54 10.66
N ASN A 34 0.32 9.95 11.85
CA ASN A 34 1.14 10.50 12.95
C ASN A 34 2.62 10.09 12.88
N CYS A 35 3.06 9.42 11.82
CA CYS A 35 4.45 8.99 11.68
C CYS A 35 5.39 10.16 11.35
N SER A 36 6.69 9.99 11.57
CA SER A 36 7.72 11.01 11.36
C SER A 36 8.18 11.18 9.90
N SER A 37 7.41 10.70 8.92
CA SER A 37 7.77 10.81 7.51
C SER A 37 7.62 12.24 7.01
N GLU A 38 8.59 12.72 6.22
CA GLU A 38 8.51 14.01 5.53
C GLU A 38 7.63 13.95 4.27
N ASP A 39 7.32 12.74 3.79
CA ASP A 39 6.47 12.54 2.62
C ASP A 39 5.00 12.78 2.97
N LYS A 40 4.29 13.45 2.06
CA LYS A 40 2.84 13.67 2.18
C LYS A 40 2.04 12.35 2.18
N ILE A 41 2.58 11.31 1.56
CA ILE A 41 1.99 9.97 1.51
C ILE A 41 3.06 8.97 1.97
N CYS A 42 3.03 8.60 3.24
CA CYS A 42 3.94 7.62 3.81
C CYS A 42 3.45 6.17 3.57
N ASN A 43 4.31 5.19 3.80
CA ASN A 43 3.97 3.77 3.64
C ASN A 43 2.79 3.32 4.53
N HIS A 44 2.60 3.94 5.70
CA HIS A 44 1.44 3.69 6.56
C HIS A 44 0.14 4.06 5.84
N ILE A 45 0.07 5.26 5.24
CA ILE A 45 -1.10 5.72 4.49
C ILE A 45 -1.38 4.77 3.32
N ILE A 46 -0.35 4.42 2.54
CA ILE A 46 -0.49 3.53 1.39
C ILE A 46 -1.05 2.17 1.84
N SER A 47 -0.43 1.56 2.85
CA SER A 47 -0.82 0.24 3.35
C SER A 47 -2.25 0.25 3.93
N THR A 48 -2.62 1.33 4.62
CA THR A 48 -4.01 1.53 5.10
C THR A 48 -4.98 1.64 3.93
N LEU A 49 -4.72 2.50 2.94
CA LEU A 49 -5.61 2.69 1.79
C LEU A 49 -5.72 1.41 0.93
N PHE A 50 -4.65 0.64 0.84
CA PHE A 50 -4.63 -0.61 0.08
C PHE A 50 -5.42 -1.73 0.78
N GLY A 51 -5.75 -1.55 2.06
CA GLY A 51 -6.45 -2.53 2.87
C GLY A 51 -5.56 -3.73 3.21
N GLU A 52 -4.27 -3.50 3.47
CA GLU A 52 -3.33 -4.58 3.82
C GLU A 52 -3.60 -5.11 5.23
N GLU A 53 -4.54 -6.05 5.34
CA GLU A 53 -5.04 -6.62 6.62
C GLU A 53 -3.92 -7.10 7.54
N ALA A 54 -2.88 -7.71 6.97
CA ALA A 54 -1.72 -8.21 7.71
C ALA A 54 -0.94 -7.12 8.48
N ARG A 55 -1.09 -5.85 8.08
CA ARG A 55 -0.41 -4.70 8.70
C ARG A 55 -1.32 -3.91 9.62
N ILE A 56 -2.63 -4.06 9.49
CA ILE A 56 -3.63 -3.33 10.27
C ILE A 56 -3.85 -4.04 11.60
N VAL A 57 -3.62 -3.33 12.70
CA VAL A 57 -3.82 -3.87 14.05
C VAL A 57 -5.32 -3.95 14.35
N GLY A 58 -5.79 -5.13 14.73
CA GLY A 58 -7.21 -5.35 15.02
C GLY A 58 -8.08 -5.32 13.77
N CYS A 59 -7.52 -5.64 12.61
CA CYS A 59 -8.28 -5.71 11.36
C CYS A 59 -9.33 -6.83 11.44
N ASP A 60 -10.60 -6.43 11.43
CA ASP A 60 -11.68 -7.27 10.96
C ASP A 60 -11.98 -6.91 9.50
N GLY A 61 -12.53 -7.84 8.71
CA GLY A 61 -12.83 -7.57 7.29
C GLY A 61 -13.84 -6.43 7.08
N THR A 62 -14.49 -5.96 8.14
CA THR A 62 -15.33 -4.75 8.13
C THR A 62 -14.50 -3.47 8.05
N LEU A 63 -13.29 -3.44 8.59
CA LEU A 63 -12.41 -2.28 8.59
C LEU A 63 -11.88 -2.00 7.17
N THR A 64 -11.44 -3.03 6.45
CA THR A 64 -11.01 -2.90 5.04
C THR A 64 -12.16 -2.52 4.12
N LYS A 65 -13.35 -3.07 4.35
CA LYS A 65 -14.55 -2.65 3.63
C LYS A 65 -14.86 -1.17 3.86
N THR A 66 -14.78 -0.69 5.09
CA THR A 66 -15.03 0.72 5.43
C THR A 66 -14.04 1.64 4.70
N ILE A 67 -12.75 1.27 4.65
CA ILE A 67 -11.74 2.02 3.90
C ILE A 67 -12.08 2.07 2.40
N ALA A 68 -12.47 0.94 1.82
CA ALA A 68 -12.87 0.87 0.42
C ALA A 68 -14.11 1.74 0.13
N ASP A 69 -15.12 1.71 1.01
CA ASP A 69 -16.32 2.54 0.91
C ASP A 69 -15.98 4.04 1.06
N MET A 70 -15.02 4.40 1.91
CA MET A 70 -14.52 5.77 2.03
C MET A 70 -13.77 6.25 0.78
N LEU A 71 -13.10 5.35 0.06
CA LEU A 71 -12.42 5.65 -1.21
C LEU A 71 -13.40 5.82 -2.37
N ALA A 72 -14.45 4.99 -2.43
CA ALA A 72 -15.42 5.00 -3.52
C ALA A 72 -16.14 6.35 -3.66
N GLY A 73 -16.03 6.99 -4.82
CA GLY A 73 -16.57 8.31 -5.13
C GLY A 73 -15.84 9.48 -4.48
N SER A 74 -14.63 9.26 -3.92
CA SER A 74 -13.79 10.34 -3.38
C SER A 74 -12.98 11.04 -4.47
N ASP A 75 -12.50 12.25 -4.17
CA ASP A 75 -11.60 13.03 -5.01
C ASP A 75 -10.24 12.35 -5.27
N VAL A 76 -9.83 11.47 -4.36
CA VAL A 76 -8.56 10.73 -4.45
C VAL A 76 -8.70 9.34 -5.10
N GLU A 77 -9.91 8.86 -5.35
CA GLU A 77 -10.17 7.50 -5.84
C GLU A 77 -9.39 7.18 -7.11
N HIS A 78 -9.42 8.07 -8.09
CA HIS A 78 -8.75 7.84 -9.37
C HIS A 78 -7.23 7.80 -9.23
N ALA A 79 -6.66 8.67 -8.39
CA ALA A 79 -5.23 8.67 -8.10
C ALA A 79 -4.82 7.39 -7.35
N PHE A 80 -5.66 6.94 -6.42
CA PHE A 80 -5.48 5.68 -5.70
C PHE A 80 -5.43 4.47 -6.63
N TRP A 81 -6.41 4.33 -7.54
CA TRP A 81 -6.44 3.20 -8.47
C TRP A 81 -5.23 3.18 -9.40
N LYS A 82 -4.80 4.34 -9.88
CA LYS A 82 -3.58 4.47 -10.69
C LYS A 82 -2.33 4.05 -9.91
N LEU A 83 -2.21 4.45 -8.64
CA LEU A 83 -1.10 4.04 -7.79
C LEU A 83 -1.09 2.52 -7.57
N ARG A 84 -2.27 1.94 -7.30
CA ARG A 84 -2.43 0.49 -7.11
C ARG A 84 -2.04 -0.31 -8.35
N ASP A 85 -2.52 0.11 -9.52
CA ASP A 85 -2.19 -0.51 -10.81
C ASP A 85 -0.67 -0.48 -11.08
N LEU A 86 -0.04 0.69 -10.94
CA LEU A 86 1.42 0.82 -11.10
C LEU A 86 2.22 -0.01 -10.09
N THR A 87 1.69 -0.18 -8.88
CA THR A 87 2.33 -1.01 -7.85
C THR A 87 2.32 -2.48 -8.23
N VAL A 88 1.19 -2.98 -8.75
CA VAL A 88 1.06 -4.35 -9.25
C VAL A 88 2.00 -4.60 -10.43
N GLN A 89 2.01 -3.69 -11.42
CA GLN A 89 2.91 -3.79 -12.58
C GLN A 89 4.38 -3.77 -12.16
N SER A 90 4.75 -2.93 -11.19
CA SER A 90 6.11 -2.89 -10.65
C SER A 90 6.51 -4.20 -9.97
N ALA A 91 5.60 -4.82 -9.21
CA ALA A 91 5.86 -6.12 -8.60
C ALA A 91 6.05 -7.22 -9.64
N GLU A 92 5.24 -7.23 -10.69
CA GLU A 92 5.35 -8.18 -11.79
C GLU A 92 6.68 -8.02 -12.54
N LEU A 93 7.05 -6.79 -12.91
CA LEU A 93 8.32 -6.50 -13.57
C LEU A 93 9.53 -6.91 -12.72
N LYS A 94 9.46 -6.71 -11.40
CA LYS A 94 10.51 -7.18 -10.47
C LYS A 94 10.63 -8.71 -10.47
N ALA A 95 9.52 -9.43 -10.50
CA ALA A 95 9.53 -10.89 -10.59
C ALA A 95 10.12 -11.38 -11.92
N GLN A 96 9.74 -10.74 -13.04
CA GLN A 96 10.31 -11.05 -14.35
C GLN A 96 11.83 -10.79 -14.39
N LEU A 97 12.29 -9.68 -13.81
CA LEU A 97 13.70 -9.34 -13.73
C LEU A 97 14.48 -10.32 -12.84
N ALA A 98 13.91 -10.75 -11.71
CA ALA A 98 14.51 -11.79 -10.88
C ALA A 98 14.67 -13.11 -11.64
N LYS A 99 13.62 -13.52 -12.37
CA LYS A 99 13.67 -14.71 -13.23
C LYS A 99 14.74 -14.59 -14.32
N ALA A 100 14.77 -13.49 -15.06
CA ALA A 100 15.77 -13.27 -16.12
C ALA A 100 17.21 -13.32 -15.60
N ARG A 101 17.45 -12.87 -14.36
CA ARG A 101 18.76 -13.00 -13.70
C ARG A 101 19.11 -14.45 -13.38
N THR A 102 18.16 -15.22 -12.88
CA THR A 102 18.35 -16.66 -12.65
C THR A 102 18.64 -17.39 -13.95
N ASP A 103 17.83 -17.17 -14.99
CA ASP A 103 17.99 -17.78 -16.30
C ASP A 103 19.37 -17.46 -16.91
N LEU A 104 19.85 -16.20 -16.76
CA LEU A 104 21.20 -15.81 -17.18
C LEU A 104 22.28 -16.55 -16.38
N GLY A 105 22.13 -16.66 -15.06
CA GLY A 105 23.08 -17.38 -14.20
C GLY A 105 23.18 -18.85 -14.55
N GLU A 106 22.06 -19.51 -14.86
CA GLU A 106 22.03 -20.91 -15.32
C GLU A 106 22.65 -21.09 -16.70
N ALA A 107 22.50 -20.11 -17.60
CA ALA A 107 23.09 -20.14 -18.93
C ALA A 107 24.61 -19.90 -18.93
N ILE A 108 25.16 -19.24 -17.91
CA ILE A 108 26.60 -19.07 -17.74
C ILE A 108 27.19 -20.40 -17.27
N VAL A 109 27.58 -21.24 -18.22
CA VAL A 109 28.34 -22.47 -17.95
C VAL A 109 29.79 -22.09 -17.65
N ASP A 110 30.22 -22.32 -16.41
CA ASP A 110 31.63 -22.23 -16.01
C ASP A 110 32.41 -23.34 -16.73
N TYR A 111 33.15 -22.98 -17.79
CA TYR A 111 34.03 -23.91 -18.47
C TYR A 111 35.15 -24.29 -17.50
N LYS A 112 35.04 -25.46 -16.86
CA LYS A 112 36.16 -26.08 -16.13
C LYS A 112 37.04 -26.83 -17.13
N PRO A 113 38.27 -26.34 -17.41
CA PRO A 113 39.27 -27.19 -18.03
C PRO A 113 39.67 -28.25 -17.00
N TRP A 114 39.60 -29.51 -17.42
CA TRP A 114 40.16 -30.68 -16.77
C TRP A 114 41.62 -30.48 -16.33
#